data_AF-A0A106BHU3-F1
#
_entry.id   AF-A0A106BHU3-F1
#
_cell.length_a   1.000
_cell.length_b   1.000
_cell.length_c   1.000
_cell.angle_alpha   90.00
_cell.angle_beta   90.00
_cell.angle_gamma   90.00
#
_symmetry.space_group_name_H-M   'P 1'
#
loop_
_entity.id
_entity.type
_entity.pdbx_description
1 polymer ?
#
loop_
_entity_poly.entity_id
_entity_poly.type
_entity_poly.pdbx_seq_one_letter_code
_entity_poly.pdbx_strand_id
1 'polypeptide(L)'
;MLNHLEITMDIQRLRNLTTGRLHTEIGHVYEDLEAITGERGLMTHMLPRAARAIEPWLREHVSDPRFWDGEYDTTHIGEHVLPEPTTDDRAAMLERYKAQPNPLEGKDVIAVHV
;
A
#
# COMPACT_ATOMS: atom_id res chain seq x y z
N MET A 1 -27.80 -2.60 12.10
CA MET A 1 -26.46 -2.13 12.50
C MET A 1 -25.52 -2.56 11.40
N LEU A 2 -24.98 -1.60 10.64
CA LEU A 2 -24.21 -1.83 9.42
C LEU A 2 -22.74 -2.02 9.78
N ASN A 3 -22.18 -3.21 9.56
CA ASN A 3 -20.74 -3.43 9.61
C ASN A 3 -20.23 -3.63 8.18
N HIS A 4 -19.91 -2.53 7.51
CA HIS A 4 -19.17 -2.53 6.24
C HIS A 4 -17.72 -2.09 6.50
N LEU A 5 -16.99 -2.84 7.33
CA LEU A 5 -15.61 -2.53 7.76
C LEU A 5 -14.57 -3.36 6.98
N GLU A 6 -14.77 -3.51 5.67
CA GLU A 6 -13.94 -4.35 4.83
C GLU A 6 -13.60 -3.63 3.52
N ILE A 7 -12.36 -3.80 3.07
CA ILE A 7 -11.86 -3.34 1.78
C ILE A 7 -11.79 -4.57 0.88
N THR A 8 -12.68 -4.66 -0.10
CA THR A 8 -12.56 -5.65 -1.18
C THR A 8 -11.57 -5.12 -2.21
N MET A 9 -10.51 -5.88 -2.47
CA MET A 9 -9.44 -5.51 -3.40
C MET A 9 -9.24 -6.59 -4.44
N ASP A 10 -9.05 -6.19 -5.70
CA ASP A 10 -8.61 -7.13 -6.75
C ASP A 10 -7.24 -7.72 -6.39
N ILE A 11 -7.09 -9.03 -6.59
CA ILE A 11 -5.87 -9.74 -6.20
C ILE A 11 -4.63 -9.21 -6.94
N GLN A 12 -4.75 -8.87 -8.22
CA GLN A 12 -3.62 -8.32 -8.97
C GLN A 12 -3.23 -6.93 -8.44
N ARG A 13 -4.20 -6.12 -8.02
CA ARG A 13 -3.93 -4.86 -7.32
C ARG A 13 -3.18 -5.06 -6.01
N LEU A 14 -3.65 -5.96 -5.15
CA LEU A 14 -3.00 -6.27 -3.88
C LEU A 14 -1.57 -6.79 -4.09
N ARG A 15 -1.35 -7.58 -5.14
CA ARG A 15 0.00 -8.04 -5.53
C ARG A 15 0.95 -6.92 -5.90
N ASN A 16 0.47 -5.75 -6.36
CA ASN A 16 1.34 -4.59 -6.55
C ASN A 16 2.07 -4.21 -5.25
N LEU A 17 1.32 -4.24 -4.13
CA LEU A 17 1.80 -3.83 -2.83
C LEU A 17 2.68 -4.89 -2.17
N THR A 18 2.34 -6.17 -2.33
CA THR A 18 3.02 -7.27 -1.62
C THR A 18 4.26 -7.79 -2.33
N THR A 19 4.34 -7.64 -3.67
CA THR A 19 5.52 -8.08 -4.45
C THR A 19 6.46 -6.95 -4.83
N GLY A 20 5.98 -5.69 -4.77
CA GLY A 20 6.71 -4.53 -5.29
C GLY A 20 6.84 -4.50 -6.83
N ARG A 21 6.06 -5.31 -7.55
CA ARG A 21 5.99 -5.34 -9.02
C ARG A 21 4.64 -4.80 -9.49
N LEU A 22 4.62 -4.09 -10.61
CA LEU A 22 3.37 -3.63 -11.20
C LEU A 22 2.68 -4.77 -11.97
N HIS A 23 1.70 -5.39 -11.32
CA HIS A 23 0.72 -6.31 -11.89
C HIS A 23 -0.37 -5.59 -12.69
N THR A 24 -0.67 -4.35 -12.32
CA THR A 24 -1.67 -3.49 -12.97
C THR A 24 -1.11 -2.09 -13.24
N GLU A 25 -2.00 -1.11 -13.46
CA GLU A 25 -1.66 0.31 -13.57
C GLU A 25 -1.06 0.88 -12.28
N ILE A 26 -0.12 1.83 -12.42
CA ILE A 26 0.48 2.53 -11.28
C ILE A 26 -0.56 3.32 -10.48
N GLY A 27 -1.64 3.79 -11.12
CA GLY A 27 -2.75 4.50 -10.46
C GLY A 27 -3.37 3.70 -9.32
N HIS A 28 -3.52 2.38 -9.49
CA HIS A 28 -4.05 1.51 -8.44
C HIS A 28 -3.17 1.50 -7.19
N VAL A 29 -1.84 1.61 -7.33
CA VAL A 29 -0.94 1.68 -6.18
C VAL A 29 -1.21 2.93 -5.34
N TYR A 30 -1.50 4.08 -5.97
CA TYR A 30 -1.91 5.28 -5.24
C TYR A 30 -3.22 5.04 -4.50
N GLU A 31 -4.25 4.61 -5.24
CA GLU A 31 -5.59 4.38 -4.69
C GLU A 31 -5.57 3.40 -3.51
N ASP A 32 -4.85 2.28 -3.64
CA ASP A 32 -4.81 1.23 -2.63
C ASP A 32 -4.02 1.68 -1.38
N LEU A 33 -2.93 2.42 -1.57
CA LEU A 33 -2.19 3.01 -0.45
C LEU A 33 -3.02 4.08 0.26
N GLU A 34 -3.74 4.93 -0.46
CA GLU A 34 -4.64 5.94 0.13
C GLU A 34 -5.80 5.27 0.89
N ALA A 35 -6.39 4.20 0.34
CA ALA A 35 -7.45 3.44 0.99
C ALA A 35 -6.98 2.77 2.29
N ILE A 36 -5.80 2.15 2.29
CA ILE A 36 -5.25 1.47 3.47
C ILE A 36 -4.77 2.48 4.52
N THR A 37 -4.01 3.50 4.11
CA THR A 37 -3.41 4.44 5.07
C THR A 37 -4.39 5.51 5.55
N GLY A 38 -5.44 5.78 4.77
CA GLY A 38 -6.34 6.92 4.98
C GLY A 38 -5.75 8.27 4.58
N GLU A 39 -4.51 8.30 4.10
CA GLU A 39 -3.85 9.50 3.61
C GLU A 39 -4.28 9.79 2.16
N ARG A 40 -4.26 11.06 1.76
CA ARG A 40 -4.55 11.47 0.38
C ARG A 40 -3.42 12.31 -0.20
N GLY A 41 -3.30 12.34 -1.52
CA GLY A 41 -2.31 13.15 -2.22
C GLY A 41 -0.91 12.57 -2.11
N LEU A 42 -0.79 11.24 -2.09
CA LEU A 42 0.51 10.59 -2.13
C LEU A 42 1.24 10.97 -3.42
N MET A 43 2.52 11.33 -3.30
CA MET A 43 3.39 11.60 -4.44
C MET A 43 4.23 10.37 -4.79
N THR A 44 4.64 10.23 -6.06
CA THR A 44 5.38 9.05 -6.55
C THR A 44 6.57 8.65 -5.68
N HIS A 45 7.32 9.64 -5.18
CA HIS A 45 8.51 9.40 -4.34
C HIS A 45 8.18 8.87 -2.93
N MET A 46 6.92 8.99 -2.49
CA MET A 46 6.42 8.47 -1.22
C MET A 46 6.04 6.99 -1.31
N LEU A 47 5.62 6.51 -2.49
CA LEU A 47 5.04 5.16 -2.66
C LEU A 47 5.93 4.04 -2.13
N PRO A 48 7.25 3.97 -2.42
CA PRO A 48 8.08 2.88 -1.92
C PRO A 48 8.16 2.84 -0.39
N ARG A 49 8.11 4.01 0.25
CA ARG A 49 8.14 4.11 1.72
C ARG A 49 6.78 3.77 2.33
N ALA A 50 5.70 4.22 1.70
CA ALA A 50 4.34 3.90 2.12
C ALA A 50 4.07 2.39 2.02
N ALA A 51 4.43 1.75 0.90
CA ALA A 51 4.29 0.29 0.72
C ALA A 51 5.03 -0.50 1.81
N ARG A 52 6.29 -0.15 2.11
CA ARG A 52 7.05 -0.78 3.21
C ARG A 52 6.45 -0.53 4.60
N ALA A 53 5.84 0.64 4.81
CA ALA A 53 5.25 0.99 6.09
C ALA A 53 3.98 0.17 6.40
N ILE A 54 3.19 -0.16 5.37
CA ILE A 54 1.98 -0.98 5.51
C ILE A 54 2.26 -2.48 5.48
N GLU A 55 3.42 -2.92 4.97
CA GLU A 55 3.74 -4.34 4.81
C GLU A 55 3.51 -5.18 6.08
N PRO A 56 3.92 -4.78 7.30
CA PRO A 56 3.66 -5.59 8.48
C PRO A 56 2.17 -5.83 8.74
N TRP A 57 1.33 -4.82 8.52
CA TRP A 57 -0.12 -4.97 8.64
C TRP A 57 -0.68 -5.87 7.54
N LEU A 58 -0.20 -5.74 6.30
CA LEU A 58 -0.60 -6.65 5.21
C LEU A 58 -0.22 -8.10 5.52
N ARG A 59 0.95 -8.37 6.12
CA ARG A 59 1.38 -9.73 6.48
C ARG A 59 0.50 -10.38 7.55
N GLU A 60 -0.12 -9.59 8.42
CA GLU A 60 -1.07 -10.09 9.44
C GLU A 60 -2.40 -10.53 8.82
N HIS A 61 -2.79 -9.93 7.69
CA HIS A 61 -4.10 -10.12 7.07
C HIS A 61 -4.07 -10.95 5.78
N VAL A 62 -2.92 -11.00 5.10
CA VAL A 62 -2.70 -11.70 3.82
C VAL A 62 -1.75 -12.87 4.06
N SER A 63 -2.32 -14.04 4.36
CA SER A 63 -1.55 -15.24 4.72
C SER A 63 -1.17 -16.12 3.53
N ASP A 64 -1.83 -15.98 2.38
CA ASP A 64 -1.52 -16.79 1.20
C ASP A 64 -0.09 -16.48 0.71
N PRO A 65 0.82 -17.48 0.71
CA PRO A 65 2.21 -17.30 0.29
C PRO A 65 2.37 -16.77 -1.11
N ARG A 66 1.41 -17.00 -2.02
CA ARG A 66 1.48 -16.47 -3.39
C ARG A 66 1.61 -14.97 -3.38
N PHE A 67 0.99 -14.22 -2.47
CA PHE A 67 1.16 -12.75 -2.44
C PHE A 67 2.60 -12.30 -2.15
N TRP A 68 3.42 -13.16 -1.57
CA TRP A 68 4.73 -12.81 -1.01
C TRP A 68 5.90 -13.48 -1.74
N ASP A 69 5.64 -14.15 -2.86
CA ASP A 69 6.65 -14.87 -3.65
C ASP A 69 7.57 -13.94 -4.47
N GLY A 70 7.18 -12.67 -4.64
CA GLY A 70 7.92 -11.70 -5.43
C GLY A 70 7.83 -11.93 -6.95
N GLU A 71 6.93 -12.81 -7.40
CA GLU A 71 6.80 -13.21 -8.80
C GLU A 71 5.70 -12.44 -9.52
N TYR A 72 5.92 -12.17 -10.81
CA TYR A 72 4.89 -11.63 -11.70
C TYR A 72 3.98 -12.77 -12.17
N ASP A 73 2.90 -13.00 -11.42
CA ASP A 73 1.86 -14.00 -11.69
C ASP A 73 0.53 -13.35 -12.12
N THR A 74 0.16 -13.53 -13.39
CA THR A 74 -1.12 -13.06 -13.97
C THR A 74 -2.28 -14.03 -13.76
N THR A 75 -2.04 -15.20 -13.16
CA THR A 75 -3.03 -16.27 -12.96
C THR A 75 -3.66 -16.22 -11.57
N HIS A 76 -3.06 -15.47 -10.63
CA HIS A 76 -3.64 -15.25 -9.30
C HIS A 76 -4.73 -14.17 -9.40
N ILE A 77 -5.96 -14.58 -9.72
CA ILE A 77 -7.08 -13.68 -10.02
C ILE A 77 -8.23 -13.84 -9.02
N GLY A 78 -9.09 -12.81 -8.93
CA GLY A 78 -10.24 -12.76 -8.04
C GLY A 78 -10.18 -11.57 -7.11
N GLU A 79 -10.95 -11.64 -6.02
CA GLU A 79 -11.02 -10.60 -5.01
C GLU A 79 -10.45 -11.12 -3.67
N HIS A 80 -9.81 -10.23 -2.93
CA HIS A 80 -9.35 -10.47 -1.56
C HIS A 80 -10.01 -9.45 -0.63
N VAL A 81 -10.49 -9.92 0.51
CA VAL A 81 -11.13 -9.07 1.52
C VAL A 81 -10.13 -8.77 2.62
N LEU A 82 -9.83 -7.49 2.80
CA LEU A 82 -9.03 -6.99 3.91
C LEU A 82 -9.98 -6.33 4.93
N PRO A 83 -9.69 -6.40 6.23
CA PRO A 83 -10.39 -5.54 7.18
C PRO A 83 -10.01 -4.08 6.93
N GLU A 84 -10.90 -3.15 7.26
CA GLU A 84 -10.55 -1.74 7.28
C GLU A 84 -9.52 -1.46 8.39
N PRO A 85 -8.38 -0.82 8.09
CA PRO A 85 -7.38 -0.48 9.11
C PRO A 85 -7.97 0.43 10.18
N THR A 86 -7.75 0.05 11.45
CA THR A 86 -8.15 0.85 12.60
C THR A 86 -7.31 2.13 12.72
N THR A 87 -7.72 3.04 13.60
CA THR A 87 -6.92 4.23 13.93
C THR A 87 -5.52 3.87 14.41
N ASP A 88 -5.39 2.81 15.22
CA ASP A 88 -4.11 2.38 15.76
C ASP A 88 -3.23 1.74 14.68
N ASP A 89 -3.81 0.99 13.75
CA ASP A 89 -3.09 0.44 12.59
C ASP A 89 -2.49 1.56 11.74
N ARG A 90 -3.30 2.58 11.40
CA ARG A 90 -2.86 3.72 10.59
C ARG A 90 -1.80 4.54 11.32
N ALA A 91 -1.93 4.74 12.62
CA ALA A 91 -0.90 5.37 13.45
C ALA A 91 0.41 4.58 13.41
N ALA A 92 0.36 3.26 13.53
CA ALA A 92 1.55 2.41 13.45
C ALA A 92 2.21 2.44 12.06
N MET A 93 1.43 2.45 10.97
CA MET A 93 1.93 2.64 9.61
C MET A 93 2.63 3.99 9.46
N LEU A 94 2.03 5.08 9.97
CA LEU A 94 2.60 6.41 9.90
C LEU A 94 3.94 6.51 10.64
N GLU A 95 4.05 5.91 11.84
CA GLU A 95 5.31 5.90 12.59
C GLU A 95 6.40 5.12 11.85
N ARG A 96 6.07 3.95 11.25
CA ARG A 96 7.01 3.22 10.39
C ARG A 96 7.43 4.02 9.16
N TYR A 97 6.53 4.80 8.58
CA TYR A 97 6.85 5.67 7.43
C TYR A 97 7.83 6.79 7.82
N LYS A 98 7.59 7.46 8.95
CA LYS A 98 8.45 8.54 9.47
C LYS A 98 9.86 8.06 9.82
N ALA A 99 9.98 6.84 10.34
CA ALA A 99 11.26 6.23 10.69
C ALA A 99 12.13 5.87 9.46
N GLN A 100 11.56 5.81 8.26
CA GLN A 100 12.32 5.52 7.05
C GLN A 100 13.09 6.75 6.54
N PRO A 101 14.32 6.56 5.98
CA PRO A 101 15.07 7.64 5.36
C PRO A 101 14.27 8.38 4.29
N ASN A 102 14.30 9.70 4.32
CA ASN A 102 13.62 10.53 3.34
C ASN A 102 14.50 10.68 2.08
N PRO A 103 14.09 10.19 0.90
CA PRO A 103 14.91 10.24 -0.31
C PRO A 103 15.15 11.66 -0.85
N LEU A 104 14.42 12.66 -0.35
CA LEU A 104 14.57 14.08 -0.71
C LEU A 104 15.30 14.90 0.35
N GLU A 105 15.68 14.29 1.48
CA GLU A 105 16.42 14.99 2.52
C GLU A 105 17.77 15.50 1.99
N GLY A 106 18.05 16.79 2.23
CA GLY A 106 19.28 17.44 1.76
C GLY A 106 19.37 17.64 0.25
N LYS A 107 18.30 17.40 -0.52
CA LYS A 107 18.28 17.66 -1.97
C LYS A 107 17.59 18.99 -2.28
N ASP A 108 18.18 19.74 -3.20
CA ASP A 108 17.53 20.90 -3.79
C ASP A 108 16.37 20.44 -4.69
N VAL A 109 15.15 20.62 -4.21
CA VAL A 109 13.92 20.26 -4.94
C VAL A 109 13.19 21.52 -5.37
N ILE A 110 12.70 21.54 -6.61
CA ILE A 110 11.86 22.63 -7.14
C ILE A 110 10.40 22.19 -7.04
N ALA A 111 9.61 22.91 -6.24
CA ALA A 111 8.17 22.74 -6.24
C ALA A 111 7.59 23.38 -7.51
N VAL A 112 7.01 22.56 -8.39
CA VAL A 112 6.26 23.03 -9.55
C VAL A 112 4.79 22.95 -9.21
N HIS A 113 4.16 24.10 -9.00
CA HIS A 113 2.70 24.19 -8.89
C HIS A 113 2.11 24.23 -10.30
N VAL A 114 1.15 23.34 -10.58
CA VAL A 114 0.40 23.29 -11.84
C VAL A 114 -0.94 23.99 -11.66
#